data_AF-A0AAD5BYV9-F1
#
_entry.id   AF-A0AAD5BYV9-F1
#
_cell.length_a   1.000
_cell.length_b   1.000
_cell.length_c   1.000
_cell.angle_alpha   90.00
_cell.angle_beta   90.00
_cell.angle_gamma   90.00
#
_symmetry.space_group_name_H-M   'P 1'
#
loop_
_entity.id
_entity.type
_entity.pdbx_description
1 polymer ?
#
loop_
_entity_poly.entity_id
_entity_poly.type
_entity_poly.pdbx_seq_one_letter_code
_entity_poly.pdbx_strand_id
1 'polypeptide(L)'
;MQTNKTTRTIYTNTQNKSQTQHKNQPHLIITLSLLSPNLSPEHQIDGQKPPEKMAFAMRVKVPPNSATLQEARHQTFDFFRTACRSIPSIMDIYNLYDVVTPAQLRSTIAAEIRKNAHITNPKVIDMLLFKGMEELSNITEHAKQRHHIIGQYVVGNHGLVQDVATKDENISNFLKNFYKTNYF
;
A
#
# COMPACT_ATOMS: atom_id res chain seq x y z
N MET A 1 13.80 -51.62 -61.72
CA MET A 1 12.94 -51.73 -60.52
C MET A 1 13.46 -50.76 -59.48
N GLN A 2 12.63 -49.78 -59.14
CA GLN A 2 12.93 -48.59 -58.37
C GLN A 2 13.21 -48.89 -56.89
N THR A 3 14.27 -48.28 -56.34
CA THR A 3 14.56 -48.18 -54.90
C THR A 3 13.83 -46.97 -54.31
N ASN A 4 12.91 -47.20 -53.36
CA ASN A 4 12.18 -46.12 -52.69
C ASN A 4 12.91 -45.69 -51.40
N LYS A 5 13.48 -44.48 -51.43
CA LYS A 5 14.06 -43.76 -50.29
C LYS A 5 12.97 -42.92 -49.64
N THR A 6 12.68 -43.14 -48.36
CA THR A 6 11.74 -42.32 -47.58
C THR A 6 12.50 -41.22 -46.85
N THR A 7 12.44 -40.00 -47.40
CA THR A 7 12.96 -38.76 -46.81
C THR A 7 11.89 -38.16 -45.90
N ARG A 8 12.21 -37.92 -44.62
CA ARG A 8 11.33 -37.26 -43.65
C ARG A 8 11.62 -35.75 -43.67
N THR A 9 10.63 -34.98 -44.13
CA THR A 9 10.67 -33.53 -44.30
C THR A 9 10.76 -32.79 -42.97
N ILE A 10 11.67 -31.83 -42.91
CA ILE A 10 11.88 -30.88 -41.81
C ILE A 10 10.99 -29.68 -42.08
N TYR A 11 10.08 -29.35 -41.16
CA TYR A 11 9.30 -28.11 -41.23
C TYR A 11 10.05 -27.01 -40.47
N THR A 12 10.67 -26.11 -41.22
CA THR A 12 11.11 -24.79 -40.74
C THR A 12 10.07 -23.77 -41.14
N ASN A 13 9.40 -23.14 -40.18
CA ASN A 13 8.56 -21.97 -40.45
C ASN A 13 9.39 -20.69 -40.28
N THR A 14 9.41 -19.89 -41.33
CA THR A 14 10.14 -18.64 -41.51
C THR A 14 9.16 -17.60 -42.07
N GLN A 15 9.30 -16.35 -41.60
CA GLN A 15 8.70 -15.08 -42.08
C GLN A 15 7.35 -14.70 -41.42
N ASN A 16 7.13 -13.52 -40.84
CA ASN A 16 7.59 -12.16 -41.18
C ASN A 16 7.61 -11.16 -39.99
N LYS A 17 8.74 -10.45 -39.83
CA LYS A 17 8.96 -8.97 -39.89
C LYS A 17 7.70 -8.06 -39.96
N SER A 18 7.57 -6.84 -39.40
CA SER A 18 8.46 -5.77 -38.89
C SER A 18 7.63 -4.60 -38.29
N GLN A 19 8.26 -3.76 -37.45
CA GLN A 19 8.15 -2.28 -37.26
C GLN A 19 8.07 -1.86 -35.76
N THR A 20 9.20 -1.56 -35.10
CA THR A 20 9.87 -0.24 -34.90
C THR A 20 9.09 0.75 -34.02
N GLN A 21 9.39 0.82 -32.72
CA GLN A 21 10.30 1.79 -32.04
C GLN A 21 9.94 3.27 -32.19
N HIS A 22 9.57 3.91 -31.06
CA HIS A 22 10.02 5.27 -30.76
C HIS A 22 10.27 5.44 -29.26
N LYS A 23 11.52 5.74 -28.92
CA LYS A 23 11.98 6.27 -27.62
C LYS A 23 11.52 7.72 -27.48
N ASN A 24 11.11 8.13 -26.27
CA ASN A 24 11.59 9.33 -25.57
C ASN A 24 10.78 9.58 -24.27
N GLN A 25 11.50 9.66 -23.15
CA GLN A 25 11.05 10.35 -21.92
C GLN A 25 11.35 11.87 -22.02
N PRO A 26 11.21 12.70 -20.95
CA PRO A 26 10.01 13.10 -20.21
C PRO A 26 9.87 14.65 -20.18
N HIS A 27 8.66 15.22 -20.08
CA HIS A 27 8.50 16.67 -19.78
C HIS A 27 7.44 16.94 -18.70
N LEU A 28 7.90 17.72 -17.72
CA LEU A 28 7.23 18.22 -16.52
C LEU A 28 7.02 19.73 -16.72
N ILE A 29 5.78 20.21 -16.82
CA ILE A 29 5.36 21.64 -16.71
C ILE A 29 3.86 21.62 -16.32
N ILE A 30 3.47 21.77 -15.05
CA ILE A 30 3.09 23.03 -14.37
C ILE A 30 2.19 23.95 -15.23
N THR A 31 0.88 23.91 -15.00
CA THR A 31 0.02 25.08 -15.22
C THR A 31 -0.74 25.41 -13.94
N LEU A 32 -0.11 26.26 -13.14
CA LEU A 32 -0.76 27.13 -12.18
C LEU A 32 -1.38 28.28 -12.99
N SER A 33 -2.70 28.45 -12.98
CA SER A 33 -3.33 29.70 -13.41
C SER A 33 -4.40 30.10 -12.39
N LEU A 34 -4.01 31.07 -11.57
CA LEU A 34 -4.87 31.92 -10.78
C LEU A 34 -5.70 32.79 -11.71
N LEU A 35 -7.02 32.81 -11.52
CA LEU A 35 -7.80 34.03 -11.73
C LEU A 35 -9.08 34.02 -10.88
N SER A 36 -9.04 34.81 -9.83
CA SER A 36 -10.18 35.55 -9.26
C SER A 36 -9.74 37.03 -9.31
N PRO A 37 -10.62 38.02 -9.56
CA PRO A 37 -11.67 38.33 -8.59
C PRO A 37 -12.98 38.98 -9.11
N ASN A 38 -13.98 38.95 -8.22
CA ASN A 38 -14.80 40.11 -7.78
C ASN A 38 -16.33 40.14 -8.06
N LEU A 39 -17.07 40.13 -6.95
CA LEU A 39 -18.33 40.82 -6.58
C LEU A 39 -19.59 40.78 -7.48
N SER A 40 -20.59 39.99 -7.02
CA SER A 40 -21.96 40.35 -6.58
C SER A 40 -22.76 41.48 -7.30
N PRO A 41 -24.12 41.42 -7.41
CA PRO A 41 -24.96 41.12 -6.23
C PRO A 41 -26.37 40.47 -6.46
N GLU A 42 -26.85 39.83 -5.39
CA GLU A 42 -28.25 39.64 -4.91
C GLU A 42 -29.29 38.87 -5.75
N HIS A 43 -29.63 37.66 -5.27
CA HIS A 43 -31.02 37.26 -5.08
C HIS A 43 -31.15 36.23 -3.96
N GLN A 44 -31.91 36.62 -2.94
CA GLN A 44 -32.35 35.84 -1.78
C GLN A 44 -33.52 34.93 -2.19
N ILE A 45 -33.44 33.64 -1.84
CA ILE A 45 -34.48 32.73 -1.28
C ILE A 45 -34.21 31.29 -1.74
N ASP A 46 -33.76 30.41 -0.84
CA ASP A 46 -34.65 29.46 -0.17
C ASP A 46 -33.88 28.65 0.87
N GLY A 47 -34.53 28.35 1.99
CA GLY A 47 -33.94 27.64 3.11
C GLY A 47 -33.79 26.16 2.81
N GLN A 48 -32.54 25.70 2.60
CA GLN A 48 -32.19 24.29 2.78
C GLN A 48 -30.87 24.18 3.54
N LYS A 49 -30.98 23.63 4.76
CA LYS A 49 -29.88 23.23 5.64
C LYS A 49 -28.85 22.44 4.80
N PRO A 50 -27.57 22.87 4.73
CA PRO A 50 -26.57 22.13 3.99
C PRO A 50 -26.48 20.71 4.56
N PRO A 51 -26.33 19.66 3.73
CA PRO A 51 -26.10 18.33 4.24
C PRO A 51 -24.86 18.40 5.13
N GLU A 52 -25.04 18.11 6.42
CA GLU A 52 -23.98 17.84 7.38
C GLU A 52 -23.20 16.64 6.85
N LYS A 53 -22.31 16.89 5.88
CA LYS A 53 -21.18 16.04 5.58
C LYS A 53 -20.42 16.06 6.90
N MET A 54 -20.64 15.05 7.72
CA MET A 54 -19.85 14.77 8.91
C MET A 54 -18.43 14.54 8.42
N ALA A 55 -17.70 15.63 8.22
CA ALA A 55 -16.27 15.62 8.17
C ALA A 55 -15.86 15.16 9.56
N PHE A 56 -15.67 13.85 9.67
CA PHE A 56 -14.99 13.25 10.80
C PHE A 56 -13.53 13.67 10.66
N ALA A 57 -13.28 14.96 10.90
CA ALA A 57 -11.96 15.48 11.10
C ALA A 57 -11.48 14.76 12.37
N MET A 58 -10.78 13.64 12.18
CA MET A 58 -9.86 13.13 13.17
C MET A 58 -8.83 14.24 13.34
N ARG A 59 -9.17 15.22 14.17
CA ARG A 59 -8.22 16.18 14.69
C ARG A 59 -7.22 15.31 15.40
N VAL A 60 -6.08 15.07 14.77
CA VAL A 60 -4.97 14.29 15.31
C VAL A 60 -4.53 15.03 16.57
N LYS A 61 -5.24 14.76 17.68
CA LYS A 61 -4.83 15.18 19.00
C LYS A 61 -3.55 14.42 19.22
N VAL A 62 -2.43 15.15 19.23
CA VAL A 62 -1.18 14.65 19.80
C VAL A 62 -1.56 13.96 21.12
N PRO A 63 -1.24 12.67 21.30
CA PRO A 63 -1.64 11.97 22.51
C PRO A 63 -1.19 12.79 23.71
N PRO A 64 -2.06 13.03 24.70
CA PRO A 64 -1.57 13.45 26.00
C PRO A 64 -0.54 12.40 26.41
N ASN A 65 0.67 12.83 26.78
CA ASN A 65 1.73 11.94 27.25
C ASN A 65 1.11 10.93 28.23
N SER A 66 0.97 9.67 27.83
CA SER A 66 0.37 8.62 28.63
C SER A 66 1.17 8.55 29.92
N ALA A 67 0.50 8.79 31.05
CA ALA A 67 1.19 8.84 32.34
C ALA A 67 1.64 7.43 32.77
N THR A 68 0.94 6.40 32.29
CA THR A 68 1.16 5.00 32.65
C THR A 68 1.16 4.09 31.41
N LEU A 69 1.77 2.91 31.55
CA LEU A 69 1.77 1.90 30.50
C LEU A 69 0.36 1.36 30.20
N GLN A 70 -0.49 1.30 31.21
CA GLN A 70 -1.87 0.81 31.11
C GLN A 70 -2.71 1.72 30.22
N GLU A 71 -2.56 3.03 30.37
CA GLU A 71 -3.22 4.03 29.52
C GLU A 71 -2.77 3.89 28.05
N ALA A 72 -1.46 3.82 27.81
CA ALA A 72 -0.91 3.64 26.47
C ALA A 72 -1.42 2.35 25.80
N ARG A 73 -1.55 1.26 26.58
CA ARG A 73 -2.13 -0.01 26.11
C ARG A 73 -3.61 0.14 25.76
N HIS A 74 -4.39 0.85 26.58
CA HIS A 74 -5.80 1.11 26.28
C HIS A 74 -5.94 1.89 24.97
N GLN A 75 -5.17 2.97 24.79
CA GLN A 75 -5.16 3.76 23.56
C GLN A 75 -4.75 2.92 22.34
N THR A 76 -3.80 1.99 22.51
CA THR A 76 -3.41 1.05 21.45
C THR A 76 -4.59 0.18 21.00
N PHE A 77 -5.42 -0.30 21.93
CA PHE A 77 -6.61 -1.06 21.58
C PHE A 77 -7.68 -0.20 20.91
N ASP A 78 -7.86 1.05 21.33
CA ASP A 78 -8.79 1.97 20.69
C ASP A 78 -8.36 2.31 19.26
N PHE A 79 -7.06 2.54 19.05
CA PHE A 79 -6.49 2.67 17.71
C PHE A 79 -6.76 1.43 16.87
N PHE A 80 -6.48 0.22 17.39
CA PHE A 80 -6.72 -1.03 16.67
C PHE A 80 -8.19 -1.20 16.25
N ARG A 81 -9.14 -0.89 17.16
CA ARG A 81 -10.58 -0.92 16.85
C ARG A 81 -10.94 0.08 15.77
N THR A 82 -10.40 1.29 15.84
CA THR A 82 -10.63 2.36 14.86
C THR A 82 -10.13 1.94 13.49
N ALA A 83 -8.90 1.43 13.41
CA ALA A 83 -8.32 0.90 12.17
C ALA A 83 -9.14 -0.26 11.60
N CYS A 84 -9.59 -1.20 12.43
CA CYS A 84 -10.43 -2.30 11.96
C CYS A 84 -11.79 -1.86 11.40
N ARG A 85 -12.34 -0.76 11.90
CA ARG A 85 -13.60 -0.17 11.44
C ARG A 85 -13.44 0.62 10.13
N SER A 86 -12.25 1.17 9.84
CA SER A 86 -12.00 1.88 8.59
C SER A 86 -11.64 0.95 7.42
N ILE A 87 -11.22 -0.30 7.68
CA ILE A 87 -10.84 -1.26 6.63
C ILE A 87 -11.90 -1.42 5.52
N PRO A 88 -13.21 -1.59 5.80
CA PRO A 88 -14.20 -1.70 4.73
C PRO A 88 -14.16 -0.50 3.77
N SER A 89 -14.06 0.72 4.30
CA SER A 89 -13.91 1.92 3.48
C SER A 89 -12.60 1.93 2.69
N ILE A 90 -11.48 1.53 3.30
CA ILE A 90 -10.18 1.43 2.63
C ILE A 90 -10.24 0.41 1.48
N MET A 91 -10.93 -0.71 1.66
CA MET A 91 -11.12 -1.74 0.63
C MET A 91 -11.85 -1.18 -0.59
N ASP A 92 -12.89 -0.39 -0.38
CA ASP A 92 -13.70 0.21 -1.45
C ASP A 92 -12.92 1.34 -2.16
N ILE A 93 -12.33 2.25 -1.38
CA ILE A 93 -11.54 3.39 -1.86
C ILE A 93 -10.42 2.95 -2.80
N TYR A 94 -9.70 1.90 -2.41
CA TYR A 94 -8.53 1.42 -3.15
C TYR A 94 -8.84 0.23 -4.04
N ASN A 95 -10.08 -0.26 -4.10
CA ASN A 95 -10.54 -1.45 -4.83
C ASN A 95 -9.73 -2.72 -4.51
N LEU A 96 -9.42 -3.01 -3.24
CA LEU A 96 -8.42 -4.02 -2.83
C LEU A 96 -8.89 -5.47 -2.85
N TYR A 97 -10.16 -5.73 -3.18
CA TYR A 97 -10.79 -7.07 -3.09
C TYR A 97 -10.15 -8.13 -3.98
N ASP A 98 -9.47 -7.72 -5.05
CA ASP A 98 -8.74 -8.60 -5.98
C ASP A 98 -7.38 -9.07 -5.45
N VAL A 99 -6.79 -8.36 -4.47
CA VAL A 99 -5.44 -8.64 -3.97
C VAL A 99 -5.43 -9.13 -2.53
N VAL A 100 -6.35 -8.67 -1.70
CA VAL A 100 -6.35 -8.96 -0.25
C VAL A 100 -7.76 -9.07 0.30
N THR A 101 -7.92 -9.89 1.33
CA THR A 101 -9.16 -9.98 2.09
C THR A 101 -9.15 -8.99 3.27
N PRO A 102 -10.32 -8.48 3.72
CA PRO A 102 -10.40 -7.65 4.91
C PRO A 102 -9.82 -8.32 6.17
N ALA A 103 -9.90 -9.65 6.26
CA ALA A 103 -9.34 -10.43 7.36
C ALA A 103 -7.80 -10.42 7.36
N GLN A 104 -7.16 -10.50 6.19
CA GLN A 104 -5.71 -10.38 6.05
C GLN A 104 -5.23 -8.99 6.46
N LEU A 105 -5.90 -7.91 6.03
CA LEU A 105 -5.54 -6.55 6.46
C LEU A 105 -5.64 -6.36 7.97
N ARG A 106 -6.70 -6.87 8.62
CA ARG A 106 -6.81 -6.86 10.09
C ARG A 106 -5.65 -7.61 10.75
N SER A 107 -5.25 -8.73 10.16
CA SER A 107 -4.13 -9.53 10.65
C SER A 107 -2.80 -8.80 10.49
N THR A 108 -2.58 -8.11 9.37
CA THR A 108 -1.39 -7.25 9.15
C THR A 108 -1.31 -6.15 10.20
N ILE A 109 -2.38 -5.41 10.45
CA ILE A 109 -2.39 -4.35 11.48
C ILE A 109 -2.08 -4.94 12.86
N ALA A 110 -2.68 -6.08 13.19
CA ALA A 110 -2.41 -6.76 14.46
C ALA A 110 -0.95 -7.25 14.54
N ALA A 111 -0.35 -7.68 13.43
CA ALA A 111 1.06 -8.05 13.38
C ALA A 111 1.98 -6.84 13.62
N GLU A 112 1.69 -5.68 13.01
CA GLU A 112 2.45 -4.44 13.24
C GLU A 112 2.41 -3.98 14.70
N ILE A 113 1.25 -4.06 15.35
CA ILE A 113 1.14 -3.76 16.78
C ILE A 113 1.96 -4.75 17.62
N ARG A 114 1.90 -6.05 17.29
CA ARG A 114 2.64 -7.09 18.03
C ARG A 114 4.15 -7.01 17.85
N LYS A 115 4.66 -6.59 16.68
CA LYS A 115 6.10 -6.38 16.45
C LYS A 115 6.71 -5.44 17.50
N ASN A 116 5.92 -4.46 17.94
CA ASN A 116 6.33 -3.43 18.90
C ASN A 116 5.93 -3.74 20.35
N ALA A 117 5.38 -4.93 20.63
CA ALA A 117 4.88 -5.29 21.97
C ALA A 117 5.96 -5.38 23.06
N HIS A 118 7.24 -5.46 22.67
CA HIS A 118 8.38 -5.48 23.59
C HIS A 118 8.69 -4.12 24.21
N ILE A 119 8.09 -3.03 23.71
CA ILE A 119 8.35 -1.67 24.16
C ILE A 119 7.61 -1.42 25.48
N THR A 120 8.36 -1.02 26.50
CA THR A 120 7.84 -0.76 27.84
C THR A 120 7.69 0.73 28.16
N ASN A 121 8.35 1.61 27.42
CA ASN A 121 8.31 3.06 27.65
C ASN A 121 7.02 3.66 27.08
N PRO A 122 6.13 4.23 27.92
CA PRO A 122 4.84 4.78 27.48
C PRO A 122 4.98 5.88 26.42
N LYS A 123 5.98 6.76 26.53
CA LYS A 123 6.19 7.86 25.57
C LYS A 123 6.54 7.35 24.17
N VAL A 124 7.27 6.24 24.09
CA VAL A 124 7.61 5.61 22.80
C VAL A 124 6.37 4.97 22.19
N ILE A 125 5.52 4.36 23.02
CA ILE A 125 4.24 3.80 22.58
C ILE A 125 3.34 4.91 22.02
N ASP A 126 3.23 6.04 22.72
CA ASP A 126 2.43 7.18 22.25
C ASP A 126 2.92 7.74 20.92
N MET A 127 4.24 7.83 20.74
CA MET A 127 4.83 8.24 19.46
C MET A 127 4.50 7.24 18.35
N LEU A 128 4.57 5.93 18.62
CA LEU A 128 4.19 4.91 17.64
C LEU A 128 2.69 4.95 17.32
N LEU A 129 1.84 5.21 18.31
CA LEU A 129 0.40 5.40 18.11
C LEU A 129 0.11 6.63 17.26
N PHE A 130 0.81 7.75 17.52
CA PHE A 130 0.68 8.95 16.71
C PHE A 130 1.05 8.67 15.25
N LYS A 131 2.18 8.00 15.00
CA LYS A 131 2.59 7.60 13.64
C LYS A 131 1.56 6.67 12.99
N GLY A 132 1.00 5.73 13.75
CA GLY A 132 -0.05 4.84 13.26
C GLY A 132 -1.35 5.56 12.93
N MET A 133 -1.76 6.54 13.74
CA MET A 133 -2.94 7.38 13.50
C MET A 133 -2.76 8.27 12.28
N GLU A 134 -1.60 8.91 12.14
CA GLU A 134 -1.25 9.74 10.99
C GLU A 134 -1.27 8.90 9.70
N GLU A 135 -0.64 7.72 9.72
CA GLU A 135 -0.65 6.80 8.59
C GLU A 135 -2.07 6.36 8.22
N LEU A 136 -2.90 6.02 9.21
CA LEU A 136 -4.30 5.65 8.97
C LEU A 136 -5.10 6.82 8.38
N SER A 137 -4.86 8.05 8.84
CA SER A 137 -5.46 9.27 8.28
C SER A 137 -5.07 9.44 6.83
N ASN A 138 -3.78 9.34 6.51
CA ASN A 138 -3.26 9.46 5.14
C ASN A 138 -3.90 8.44 4.18
N ILE A 139 -4.16 7.22 4.66
CA ILE A 139 -4.83 6.17 3.87
C ILE A 139 -6.32 6.50 3.71
N THR A 140 -6.99 6.91 4.78
CA THR A 140 -8.44 7.18 4.76
C THR A 140 -8.79 8.44 3.98
N GLU A 141 -7.91 9.45 4.00
CA GLU A 141 -8.04 10.72 3.29
C GLU A 141 -7.52 10.65 1.85
N HIS A 142 -7.18 9.46 1.35
CA HIS A 142 -6.67 9.24 0.00
C HIS A 142 -5.37 9.98 -0.34
N ALA A 143 -4.56 10.31 0.67
CA ALA A 143 -3.25 10.94 0.49
C ALA A 143 -2.20 9.97 -0.09
N LYS A 144 -2.51 8.66 -0.12
CA LYS A 144 -1.67 7.61 -0.73
C LYS A 144 -2.33 6.98 -1.95
N GLN A 145 -1.52 6.41 -2.84
CA GLN A 145 -2.01 5.66 -4.00
C GLN A 145 -2.08 4.15 -3.72
N ARG A 146 -2.96 3.44 -4.44
CA ARG A 146 -3.20 1.98 -4.30
C ARG A 146 -1.91 1.15 -4.28
N HIS A 147 -0.96 1.43 -5.17
CA HIS A 147 0.28 0.66 -5.25
C HIS A 147 1.15 0.77 -3.99
N HIS A 148 1.08 1.89 -3.26
CA HIS A 148 1.76 2.03 -1.95
C HIS A 148 1.13 1.11 -0.91
N ILE A 149 -0.20 1.02 -0.88
CA ILE A 149 -0.94 0.19 0.07
C ILE A 149 -0.62 -1.29 -0.17
N ILE A 150 -0.67 -1.71 -1.43
CA ILE A 150 -0.39 -3.09 -1.82
C ILE A 150 1.06 -3.47 -1.49
N GLY A 151 2.03 -2.64 -1.90
CA GLY A 151 3.44 -2.91 -1.65
C GLY A 151 3.76 -3.02 -0.16
N GLN A 152 3.23 -2.11 0.66
CA GLN A 152 3.58 -2.02 2.08
C GLN A 152 2.83 -3.04 2.95
N TYR A 153 1.51 -3.17 2.77
CA TYR A 153 0.63 -3.86 3.74
C TYR A 153 0.06 -5.19 3.25
N VAL A 154 0.10 -5.45 1.94
CA VAL A 154 -0.44 -6.68 1.35
C VAL A 154 0.67 -7.66 0.99
N VAL A 155 1.64 -7.19 0.20
CA VAL A 155 2.76 -8.00 -0.28
C VAL A 155 3.86 -8.11 0.79
N GLY A 156 4.03 -7.04 1.57
CA GLY A 156 5.09 -6.91 2.58
C GLY A 156 6.49 -6.88 1.97
N ASN A 157 7.50 -6.59 2.79
CA ASN A 157 8.92 -6.56 2.35
C ASN A 157 9.44 -7.88 1.75
N HIS A 158 8.73 -8.99 1.94
CA HIS A 158 9.13 -10.32 1.45
C HIS A 158 8.51 -10.70 0.11
N GLY A 159 7.40 -10.10 -0.32
CA GLY A 159 6.69 -10.54 -1.52
C GLY A 159 7.22 -9.95 -2.84
N LEU A 160 8.11 -8.95 -2.80
CA LEU A 160 8.81 -8.45 -4.00
C LEU A 160 10.04 -9.29 -4.37
N VAL A 161 10.51 -10.15 -3.46
CA VAL A 161 11.64 -11.06 -3.66
C VAL A 161 11.09 -12.48 -3.64
N GLN A 162 10.23 -12.79 -4.61
CA GLN A 162 9.84 -14.17 -4.87
C GLN A 162 11.00 -14.84 -5.63
N ASP A 163 12.08 -15.10 -4.89
CA ASP A 163 13.20 -15.87 -5.39
C ASP A 163 12.71 -17.27 -5.74
N VAL A 164 13.21 -17.75 -6.87
CA VAL A 164 12.91 -19.00 -7.57
C VAL A 164 13.22 -20.22 -6.69
N ALA A 165 12.39 -20.48 -5.66
CA ALA A 165 12.66 -21.46 -4.62
C ALA A 165 11.81 -22.72 -4.81
N THR A 166 12.18 -23.56 -5.76
CA THR A 166 11.80 -25.00 -5.73
C THR A 166 13.00 -25.91 -5.54
N LYS A 167 14.21 -25.37 -5.29
CA LYS A 167 15.44 -26.18 -5.15
C LYS A 167 16.22 -26.02 -3.83
N ASP A 168 15.78 -25.12 -2.93
CA ASP A 168 16.68 -24.57 -1.90
C ASP A 168 16.36 -24.99 -0.45
N GLU A 169 15.51 -25.98 -0.23
CA GLU A 169 15.13 -26.40 1.13
C GLU A 169 16.30 -27.00 1.94
N ASN A 170 17.35 -27.48 1.26
CA ASN A 170 18.53 -28.10 1.92
C ASN A 170 19.79 -27.21 1.96
N ILE A 171 19.71 -25.94 1.56
CA ILE A 171 20.87 -25.05 1.52
C ILE A 171 20.96 -24.20 2.79
N SER A 172 22.14 -24.16 3.43
CA SER A 172 22.37 -23.38 4.65
C SER A 172 22.16 -21.88 4.43
N ASN A 173 21.72 -21.16 5.48
CA ASN A 173 21.55 -19.70 5.43
C ASN A 173 22.84 -18.99 5.00
N PHE A 174 24.00 -19.49 5.44
CA PHE A 174 25.30 -19.01 5.00
C PHE A 174 25.45 -19.13 3.48
N LEU A 175 25.19 -20.29 2.89
CA LEU A 175 25.41 -20.51 1.46
C LEU A 175 24.42 -19.73 0.59
N LYS A 176 23.18 -19.54 1.06
CA LYS A 176 22.21 -18.64 0.43
C LYS A 176 22.71 -17.20 0.41
N ASN A 177 23.24 -16.71 1.54
CA ASN A 177 23.77 -15.35 1.64
C ASN A 177 25.06 -15.19 0.83
N PHE A 178 25.91 -16.23 0.83
CA PHE A 178 27.14 -16.30 0.05
C PHE A 178 26.92 -16.06 -1.44
N TYR A 179 25.90 -16.68 -2.03
CA TYR A 179 25.57 -16.49 -3.44
C TYR A 179 24.85 -15.17 -3.74
N LYS A 180 24.24 -14.52 -2.75
CA LYS A 180 23.45 -13.29 -2.95
C LYS A 180 24.27 -12.02 -2.80
N THR A 181 25.16 -11.94 -1.83
CA THR A 181 25.89 -10.70 -1.49
C THR A 181 27.22 -11.01 -0.84
N ASN A 182 28.21 -10.13 -0.98
CA ASN A 182 29.51 -10.23 -0.32
C ASN A 182 29.52 -9.63 1.10
N TYR A 183 28.37 -9.19 1.60
CA TYR A 183 28.21 -8.66 2.96
C TYR A 183 27.42 -9.67 3.80
N PHE A 184 28.12 -10.46 4.62
CA PHE A 184 27.54 -11.37 5.59
C PHE A 184 27.94 -10.98 7.01
#